data_AF-A0A9R0YMV0-F1
#
_entry.id   AF-A0A9R0YMV0-F1
#
_cell.length_a   1.000
_cell.length_b   1.000
_cell.length_c   1.000
_cell.angle_alpha   90.00
_cell.angle_beta   90.00
_cell.angle_gamma   90.00
#
_symmetry.space_group_name_H-M   'P 1'
#
loop_
_entity.id
_entity.type
_entity.pdbx_description
1 polymer ?
#
loop_
_entity_poly.entity_id
_entity_poly.type
_entity_poly.pdbx_seq_one_letter_code
_entity_poly.pdbx_strand_id
1 'polypeptide(L)'
;MGIDGLSLFFVILTTFLIPICISVGWSGMRSFGKEYITAFLICEFLMIAVSCMLDPLLFYVLSESVPIPMLCGAEHLLFAGIKLFLRRGLV
;
A
#
# COMPACT_ATOMS: atom_id res chain seq x y z
N MET A 1 -14.94 -8.07 11.94
CA MET A 1 -13.47 -8.02 12.04
C MET A 1 -13.04 -9.07 13.03
N GLY A 2 -12.58 -10.21 12.53
CA GLY A 2 -11.94 -11.23 13.36
C GLY A 2 -10.50 -10.80 13.57
N ILE A 3 -10.09 -10.59 14.82
CA ILE A 3 -8.70 -10.28 15.14
C ILE A 3 -8.02 -11.64 15.36
N ASP A 4 -7.60 -12.26 14.26
CA ASP A 4 -6.76 -13.45 14.34
C ASP A 4 -5.34 -13.08 14.77
N GLY A 5 -4.67 -13.96 15.52
CA GLY A 5 -3.30 -13.71 16.02
C GLY A 5 -2.29 -13.37 14.91
N LEU A 6 -2.54 -13.82 13.68
CA LEU A 6 -1.75 -13.49 12.49
C LEU A 6 -1.96 -12.03 12.03
N SER A 7 -3.19 -11.53 12.11
CA SER A 7 -3.55 -10.14 11.76
C SER A 7 -2.85 -9.15 12.68
N LEU A 8 -2.80 -9.45 13.99
CA LEU A 8 -2.08 -8.63 14.97
C LEU A 8 -0.59 -8.51 14.66
N PHE A 9 0.06 -9.60 14.25
CA PHE A 9 1.48 -9.57 13.91
C PHE A 9 1.75 -8.64 12.72
N PHE A 10 0.86 -8.64 11.71
CA PHE A 10 0.99 -7.78 10.55
C PHE A 10 0.76 -6.31 10.87
N VAL A 11 -0.22 -5.98 11.72
CA VAL A 11 -0.46 -4.60 12.18
C VAL A 11 0.75 -4.03 12.94
N ILE A 12 1.37 -4.84 13.81
CA ILE A 12 2.57 -4.44 14.56
C ILE A 12 3.75 -4.20 13.61
N LEU A 13 3.96 -5.09 12.64
CA LEU A 13 5.01 -4.95 11.63
C LEU A 13 4.83 -3.66 10.81
N THR A 14 3.60 -3.38 10.39
CA THR A 14 3.27 -2.22 9.59
C THR A 14 3.47 -0.91 10.38
N THR A 15 3.04 -0.89 11.64
CA THR A 15 3.26 0.27 12.54
C THR A 15 4.77 0.53 12.74
N PHE A 16 5.59 -0.51 12.77
CA PHE A 16 7.05 -0.39 12.84
C PHE A 16 7.68 0.11 11.53
N LEU A 17 7.04 -0.14 10.39
CA LEU A 17 7.51 0.34 9.09
C LEU A 17 7.38 1.86 8.93
N ILE A 18 6.36 2.49 9.54
CA ILE A 18 6.12 3.96 9.46
C ILE A 18 7.38 4.77 9.80
N PRO A 19 7.98 4.66 11.01
CA PRO A 19 9.13 5.47 11.38
C PRO A 19 10.37 5.13 10.53
N ILE A 20 10.51 3.88 10.09
CA ILE A 20 11.63 3.45 9.23
C ILE A 20 11.53 4.12 7.85
N CYS A 21 10.33 4.14 7.26
CA CYS A 21 10.13 4.71 5.93
C CYS A 21 10.30 6.23 5.94
N ILE A 22 9.82 6.90 6.99
CA ILE A 22 10.05 8.35 7.19
C ILE A 22 11.54 8.65 7.35
N SER A 23 12.27 7.83 8.12
CA SER A 23 13.72 7.98 8.32
C SER A 23 14.52 7.83 7.02
N VAL A 24 14.19 6.84 6.19
CA VAL A 24 14.83 6.63 4.88
C VAL A 24 14.44 7.73 3.89
N GLY A 25 13.19 8.15 3.90
CA GLY A 25 12.65 9.15 2.97
C GLY A 25 13.22 10.56 3.18
N TRP A 26 13.64 10.91 4.40
CA TRP A 26 14.20 12.23 4.71
C TRP A 26 15.42 12.56 3.83
N SER A 27 16.27 11.59 3.51
CA SER A 27 17.46 11.83 2.67
C SER A 27 17.14 11.99 1.17
N GLY A 28 15.95 11.56 0.71
CA GLY A 28 15.57 11.52 -0.71
C GLY A 28 14.49 12.52 -1.14
N MET A 29 13.71 13.08 -0.22
CA MET A 29 12.58 13.98 -0.52
C MET A 29 13.03 15.42 -0.81
N ARG A 30 13.59 15.68 -2.00
CA ARG A 30 14.08 17.03 -2.37
C ARG A 30 13.09 17.89 -3.17
N SER A 31 11.96 17.34 -3.66
CA SER A 31 11.00 18.11 -4.48
C SER A 31 9.50 17.86 -4.21
N PHE A 32 9.06 16.67 -3.76
CA PHE A 32 7.63 16.31 -3.63
C PHE A 32 7.30 15.56 -2.32
N GLY A 33 7.88 15.98 -1.19
CA GLY A 33 7.75 15.25 0.07
C GLY A 33 6.32 15.07 0.58
N LYS A 34 5.43 16.07 0.40
CA LYS A 34 4.04 15.99 0.90
C LYS A 34 3.19 14.96 0.17
N GLU A 35 3.25 14.93 -1.16
CA GLU A 35 2.45 14.00 -1.97
C GLU A 35 2.91 12.56 -1.77
N TYR A 36 4.22 12.35 -1.62
CA TYR A 36 4.78 11.04 -1.31
C TYR A 36 4.31 10.51 0.05
N ILE A 37 4.32 11.35 1.09
CA ILE A 37 3.89 10.96 2.44
C ILE A 37 2.39 10.63 2.46
N THR A 38 1.55 11.41 1.77
CA THR A 38 0.10 11.13 1.69
C THR A 38 -0.19 9.82 0.95
N ALA A 39 0.46 9.58 -0.19
CA ALA A 39 0.32 8.32 -0.93
C ALA A 39 0.80 7.12 -0.11
N PHE A 40 1.91 7.28 0.64
CA PHE A 40 2.44 6.25 1.52
C PHE A 40 1.46 5.90 2.65
N LEU A 41 0.89 6.89 3.33
CA LEU A 41 -0.11 6.67 4.38
C LEU A 41 -1.36 5.92 3.88
N ILE A 42 -1.84 6.24 2.68
CA ILE A 42 -3.00 5.56 2.07
C ILE A 42 -2.66 4.10 1.74
N CYS A 43 -1.49 3.86 1.15
CA CYS A 43 -1.01 2.51 0.83
C CYS A 43 -0.92 1.63 2.09
N GLU A 44 -0.43 2.22 3.18
CA GLU A 44 -0.21 1.53 4.44
C GLU A 44 -1.55 1.20 5.14
N PHE A 45 -2.50 2.14 5.16
CA PHE A 45 -3.87 1.88 5.61
C PHE A 45 -4.55 0.73 4.83
N LEU A 46 -4.32 0.67 3.52
CA LEU A 46 -4.83 -0.43 2.67
C LEU A 46 -4.22 -1.78 3.06
N MET A 47 -2.92 -1.84 3.36
CA MET A 47 -2.27 -3.06 3.83
C MET A 47 -2.84 -3.54 5.17
N ILE A 48 -3.07 -2.63 6.11
CA ILE A 48 -3.74 -2.95 7.38
C ILE A 48 -5.17 -3.46 7.12
N ALA A 49 -5.91 -2.83 6.21
CA ALA A 49 -7.25 -3.25 5.85
C ALA A 49 -7.26 -4.67 5.26
N VAL A 50 -6.34 -5.01 4.35
CA VAL A 50 -6.17 -6.35 3.77
C VAL A 50 -5.94 -7.40 4.87
N SER A 51 -5.12 -7.11 5.87
CA SER A 51 -4.84 -8.05 6.96
C SER A 51 -6.00 -8.27 7.93
N CYS A 52 -6.99 -7.39 7.96
CA CYS A 52 -8.16 -7.51 8.84
C CYS A 52 -9.37 -8.18 8.15
N MET A 53 -9.34 -8.30 6.81
CA MET A 53 -10.44 -8.91 6.06
C MET A 53 -10.32 -10.44 6.04
N LEU A 54 -11.35 -11.09 6.59
CA LEU A 54 -11.49 -12.55 6.59
C LEU A 54 -12.23 -13.06 5.34
N ASP A 55 -12.93 -12.18 4.63
CA ASP A 55 -13.69 -12.52 3.44
C ASP A 55 -12.76 -12.56 2.21
N PRO A 56 -12.67 -13.70 1.48
CA PRO A 56 -11.73 -13.87 0.38
C PRO A 56 -12.00 -12.94 -0.81
N LEU A 57 -13.25 -12.48 -0.98
CA LEU A 57 -13.63 -11.59 -2.08
C LEU A 57 -13.19 -10.15 -1.79
N LEU A 58 -13.43 -9.67 -0.56
CA LEU A 58 -12.90 -8.38 -0.10
C LEU A 58 -11.37 -8.37 -0.01
N PHE A 59 -10.75 -9.48 0.42
CA PHE A 59 -9.30 -9.63 0.43
C PHE A 59 -8.70 -9.44 -0.97
N TYR A 60 -9.30 -10.06 -1.99
CA TYR A 60 -8.85 -9.92 -3.38
C TYR A 60 -8.95 -8.48 -3.89
N VAL A 61 -10.10 -7.82 -3.69
CA VAL A 61 -10.31 -6.43 -4.14
C VAL A 61 -9.34 -5.47 -3.45
N LEU A 62 -9.16 -5.61 -2.14
CA LEU A 62 -8.29 -4.71 -1.39
C LEU A 62 -6.81 -4.93 -1.74
N SER A 63 -6.39 -6.18 -1.96
CA SER A 63 -5.02 -6.51 -2.40
C SER A 63 -4.69 -5.88 -3.76
N GLU A 64 -5.62 -5.95 -4.73
CA GLU A 64 -5.47 -5.28 -6.03
C GLU A 64 -5.51 -3.76 -5.93
N SER A 65 -6.07 -3.21 -4.84
CA SER A 65 -6.16 -1.76 -4.65
C SER A 65 -4.88 -1.10 -4.10
N VAL A 66 -3.97 -1.88 -3.50
CA VAL A 66 -2.68 -1.42 -2.94
C VAL A 66 -1.77 -0.71 -3.97
N PRO A 67 -1.64 -1.14 -5.23
CA PRO A 67 -0.77 -0.48 -6.19
C PRO A 67 -1.25 0.92 -6.64
N ILE A 68 -2.53 1.25 -6.53
CA ILE A 68 -3.09 2.55 -6.99
C ILE A 68 -2.45 3.78 -6.30
N PRO A 69 -2.36 3.86 -4.96
CA PRO A 69 -1.74 5.03 -4.30
C PRO A 69 -0.28 5.24 -4.71
N MET A 70 0.45 4.15 -4.98
CA MET A 70 1.86 4.20 -5.39
C MET A 70 2.04 4.72 -6.83
N LEU A 71 1.04 4.46 -7.67
CA LEU A 71 0.97 4.84 -9.08
C LEU A 71 0.62 6.33 -9.24
N CYS A 72 -0.22 6.86 -8.35
CA CYS A 72 -0.56 8.29 -8.30
C CYS A 72 0.65 9.18 -7.92
N GLY A 73 1.63 8.64 -7.20
CA GLY A 73 2.84 9.37 -6.82
C GLY A 73 3.95 9.42 -7.88
N ALA A 74 3.79 8.70 -9.00
CA ALA A 74 4.83 8.59 -10.03
C ALA A 74 4.25 8.66 -11.44
N GLU A 75 4.27 9.86 -12.05
CA GLU A 75 3.69 10.11 -13.37
C GLU A 75 4.25 9.21 -14.48
N HIS A 76 5.53 8.79 -14.38
CA HIS A 76 6.16 7.91 -15.37
C HIS A 76 5.72 6.44 -15.26
N LEU A 77 5.16 6.01 -14.12
CA LEU A 77 4.80 4.61 -13.85
C LEU A 77 3.34 4.30 -14.20
N LEU A 78 2.58 5.28 -14.66
CA LEU A 78 1.16 5.13 -15.01
C LEU A 78 0.93 4.02 -16.04
N PHE A 79 1.78 3.98 -17.08
CA PHE A 79 1.73 2.96 -18.13
C PHE A 79 2.16 1.57 -17.63
N ALA A 80 3.12 1.51 -16.70
CA ALA A 80 3.59 0.25 -16.11
C ALA A 80 2.53 -0.36 -15.19
N GLY A 81 1.83 0.47 -14.42
CA GLY A 81 0.74 0.05 -13.55
C GLY A 81 -0.50 -0.42 -14.31
N ILE A 82 -0.87 0.24 -15.41
CA ILE A 82 -1.93 -0.25 -16.31
C ILE A 82 -1.55 -1.61 -16.91
N LYS A 83 -0.29 -1.79 -17.31
CA LYS A 83 0.21 -3.07 -17.83
C LYS A 83 0.30 -4.16 -16.76
N LEU A 84 0.57 -3.80 -15.50
CA LEU A 84 0.55 -4.72 -14.37
C LEU A 84 -0.88 -5.17 -14.09
N PHE A 85 -1.83 -4.24 -14.02
CA PHE A 85 -3.26 -4.53 -13.83
C PHE A 85 -3.80 -5.44 -14.94
N LEU A 86 -3.49 -5.13 -16.21
CA LEU A 86 -3.88 -5.95 -17.35
C LEU A 86 -3.27 -7.36 -17.32
N ARG A 87 -2.03 -7.52 -16.83
CA ARG A 87 -1.35 -8.83 -16.79
C ARG A 87 -1.77 -9.69 -15.59
N ARG A 88 -2.40 -9.13 -14.56
CA ARG A 88 -2.61 -9.79 -13.26
C ARG A 88 -4.05 -10.28 -13.03
N GLY A 89 -5.00 -9.90 -13.88
CA GLY A 89 -6.26 -10.64 -13.98
C GLY A 89 -7.51 -9.78 -14.16
N LEU A 90 -7.64 -9.16 -15.33
CA LEU A 90 -8.96 -8.79 -15.85
C LEU A 90 -9.14 -9.21 -17.33
N VAL A 91 -8.58 -10.37 -17.69
CA VAL A 91 -8.98 -11.28 -18.79
C VAL A 91 -8.72 -12.70 -18.33
#